data_AF-A0A2E1M265-F1
#
_entry.id   AF-A0A2E1M265-F1
#
_cell.length_a   1.000
_cell.length_b   1.000
_cell.length_c   1.000
_cell.angle_alpha   90.00
_cell.angle_beta   90.00
_cell.angle_gamma   90.00
#
_symmetry.space_group_name_H-M   'P 1'
#
loop_
_entity.id
_entity.type
_entity.pdbx_description
1 polymer ?
#
loop_
_entity_poly.entity_id
_entity_poly.type
_entity_poly.pdbx_seq_one_letter_code
_entity_poly.pdbx_strand_id
1 'polypeptide(L)'
;MKKTVKGKSRDAIKPAQSASHPTSQPVLLWLGVGSSRSLMLFLLLGTVLFSGLLVVKTTHENRFAFNELQMLREEANQLDVEWGQLLLEQSTFGLDGRIEQKAVEQLRMQVPEIDHIVMVGRDARKP
;
A
#
# COMPACT_ATOMS: atom_id res chain seq x y z
N MET A 1 51.09 -35.81 -94.90
CA MET A 1 51.39 -35.04 -93.69
C MET A 1 50.43 -35.46 -92.58
N LYS A 2 50.93 -35.99 -91.46
CA LYS A 2 50.12 -36.41 -90.30
C LYS A 2 49.79 -35.22 -89.41
N LYS A 3 48.62 -35.25 -88.74
CA LYS A 3 48.35 -34.87 -87.33
C LYS A 3 46.83 -34.70 -87.15
N THR A 4 46.15 -35.62 -86.43
CA THR A 4 45.74 -35.51 -85.01
C THR A 4 44.85 -34.28 -84.76
N VAL A 5 43.63 -34.41 -84.25
CA VAL A 5 43.27 -34.37 -82.81
C VAL A 5 41.75 -34.61 -82.76
N LYS A 6 41.22 -35.71 -82.22
CA LYS A 6 41.01 -36.10 -80.81
C LYS A 6 39.87 -35.32 -80.10
N GLY A 7 38.82 -36.08 -79.75
CA GLY A 7 37.97 -35.94 -78.54
C GLY A 7 37.00 -34.77 -78.54
N LYS A 8 35.71 -34.95 -78.88
CA LYS A 8 34.64 -35.53 -78.03
C LYS A 8 34.56 -34.92 -76.62
N SER A 9 33.74 -33.87 -76.56
CA SER A 9 32.67 -33.63 -75.60
C SER A 9 32.81 -34.33 -74.24
N ARG A 10 33.34 -33.59 -73.27
CA ARG A 10 33.10 -33.71 -71.83
C ARG A 10 33.14 -32.29 -71.28
N ASP A 11 31.96 -31.76 -71.03
CA ASP A 11 31.50 -31.42 -69.68
C ASP A 11 31.96 -29.99 -69.34
N ALA A 12 31.00 -29.07 -69.29
CA ALA A 12 30.60 -28.44 -68.03
C ALA A 12 31.81 -27.70 -67.41
N ILE A 13 31.86 -26.38 -67.44
CA ILE A 13 31.04 -25.54 -66.58
C ILE A 13 31.16 -24.12 -67.15
N LYS A 14 30.02 -23.56 -67.60
CA LYS A 14 29.84 -22.11 -67.75
C LYS A 14 30.11 -21.51 -66.36
N PRO A 15 31.01 -20.53 -66.16
CA PRO A 15 31.03 -19.83 -64.89
C PRO A 15 29.69 -19.10 -64.80
N ALA A 16 28.82 -19.66 -63.97
CA ALA A 16 27.58 -19.05 -63.59
C ALA A 16 27.94 -17.70 -62.98
N GLN A 17 27.63 -16.64 -63.73
CA GLN A 17 27.33 -15.33 -63.18
C GLN A 17 26.15 -15.52 -62.22
N SER A 18 26.42 -15.92 -60.98
CA SER A 18 25.43 -16.08 -59.92
C SER A 18 26.15 -16.26 -58.59
N ALA A 19 26.72 -15.18 -58.10
CA ALA A 19 26.96 -15.02 -56.66
C ALA A 19 26.79 -13.53 -56.32
N SER A 20 25.61 -12.99 -56.62
CA SER A 20 25.11 -11.84 -55.87
C SER A 20 24.98 -12.30 -54.42
N HIS A 21 25.96 -11.93 -53.60
CA HIS A 21 25.91 -12.13 -52.16
C HIS A 21 24.57 -11.65 -51.60
N PRO A 22 24.00 -12.36 -50.60
CA PRO A 22 22.65 -12.14 -50.15
C PRO A 22 22.48 -10.67 -49.79
N THR A 23 21.45 -10.07 -50.37
CA THR A 23 21.00 -8.74 -49.97
C THR A 23 20.68 -8.81 -48.49
N SER A 24 21.59 -8.33 -47.64
CA SER A 24 21.30 -7.96 -46.26
C SER A 24 20.37 -6.75 -46.30
N GLN A 25 19.12 -6.98 -46.70
CA GLN A 25 18.08 -5.99 -46.50
C GLN A 25 17.95 -5.85 -44.99
N PRO A 26 18.17 -4.64 -44.43
CA PRO A 26 18.00 -4.45 -43.00
C PRO A 26 16.53 -4.76 -42.67
N VAL A 27 16.30 -5.80 -41.88
CA VAL A 27 14.96 -6.20 -41.39
C VAL A 27 14.22 -5.04 -40.72
N LEU A 28 14.97 -4.07 -40.20
CA LEU A 28 14.51 -2.80 -39.64
C LEU A 28 13.74 -1.93 -40.65
N LEU A 29 14.06 -2.05 -41.95
CA LEU A 29 13.45 -1.25 -43.01
C LEU A 29 12.10 -1.84 -43.46
N TRP A 30 11.94 -3.17 -43.45
CA TRP A 30 10.62 -3.82 -43.61
C TRP A 30 9.69 -3.53 -42.43
N LEU A 31 10.26 -3.38 -41.22
CA LEU A 31 9.53 -3.01 -40.01
C LEU A 31 9.13 -1.51 -39.97
N GLY A 32 9.58 -0.69 -40.94
CA GLY A 32 9.21 0.73 -41.02
C GLY A 32 9.80 1.64 -39.94
N VAL A 33 10.82 1.14 -39.20
CA VAL A 33 11.42 1.80 -38.02
C VAL A 33 12.14 3.11 -38.37
N GLY A 34 12.53 3.30 -39.63
CA GLY A 34 13.20 4.52 -40.10
C GLY A 34 12.31 5.75 -40.25
N SER A 35 10.99 5.64 -40.05
CA SER A 35 10.05 6.75 -40.20
C SER A 35 9.87 7.55 -38.91
N SER A 36 9.69 8.87 -38.99
CA SER A 36 9.45 9.75 -37.84
C SER A 36 8.24 9.34 -36.99
N ARG A 37 7.25 8.65 -37.60
CA ARG A 37 6.08 8.10 -36.90
C ARG A 37 6.45 6.98 -35.93
N SER A 38 7.41 6.12 -36.29
CA SER A 38 7.85 5.03 -35.41
C SER A 38 8.52 5.57 -34.14
N LEU A 39 9.31 6.64 -34.25
CA LEU A 39 9.92 7.30 -33.08
C LEU A 39 8.86 7.86 -32.14
N MET A 40 7.78 8.45 -32.67
CA MET A 40 6.67 8.95 -31.87
C MET A 40 5.95 7.83 -31.12
N LEU A 41 5.79 6.65 -31.74
CA LEU A 41 5.21 5.46 -31.08
C LEU A 41 6.11 4.92 -29.97
N PHE A 42 7.43 4.83 -30.19
CA PHE A 42 8.36 4.40 -29.16
C PHE A 42 8.43 5.39 -28.00
N LEU A 43 8.39 6.70 -28.29
CA LEU A 43 8.30 7.73 -27.26
C LEU A 43 7.03 7.55 -26.43
N LEU A 44 5.88 7.41 -27.07
CA LEU A 44 4.60 7.19 -26.39
C LEU A 44 4.62 5.92 -25.55
N LEU A 45 5.15 4.82 -26.08
CA LEU A 45 5.32 3.57 -25.34
C LEU A 45 6.21 3.78 -24.11
N GLY A 46 7.34 4.49 -24.27
CA GLY A 46 8.23 4.84 -23.17
C GLY A 46 7.53 5.67 -22.09
N THR A 47 6.76 6.69 -22.48
CA THR A 47 6.01 7.52 -21.55
C THR A 47 4.94 6.74 -20.78
N VAL A 48 4.21 5.83 -21.45
CA VAL A 48 3.19 4.99 -20.80
C VAL A 48 3.83 4.04 -19.79
N LEU A 49 4.94 3.38 -20.16
CA LEU A 49 5.67 2.51 -19.24
C LEU A 49 6.22 3.30 -18.04
N PHE A 50 6.81 4.47 -18.30
CA PHE A 50 7.32 5.34 -17.25
C PHE A 50 6.22 5.82 -16.30
N SER A 51 5.05 6.19 -16.84
CA SER A 51 3.87 6.54 -16.06
C SER A 51 3.42 5.38 -15.17
N GLY A 52 3.34 4.16 -15.71
CA GLY A 52 3.00 2.97 -14.93
C GLY A 52 3.97 2.72 -13.78
N LEU A 53 5.28 2.78 -14.04
CA LEU A 53 6.32 2.62 -13.01
C LEU A 53 6.21 3.71 -11.93
N LEU A 54 5.97 4.97 -12.31
CA LEU A 54 5.78 6.07 -11.37
C LEU A 54 4.58 5.84 -10.45
N VAL A 55 3.44 5.38 -10.99
CA VAL A 55 2.25 5.09 -10.19
C VAL A 55 2.54 3.98 -9.17
N VAL A 56 3.24 2.91 -9.57
CA VAL A 56 3.62 1.82 -8.67
C VAL A 56 4.56 2.35 -7.57
N LYS A 57 5.57 3.14 -7.94
CA LYS A 57 6.49 3.76 -6.98
C LYS A 57 5.74 4.63 -5.97
N THR A 58 4.88 5.53 -6.42
CA THR A 58 4.07 6.40 -5.55
C THR A 58 3.17 5.57 -4.64
N THR A 59 2.56 4.50 -5.14
CA THR A 59 1.71 3.62 -4.33
C THR A 59 2.51 2.90 -3.24
N HIS A 60 3.73 2.46 -3.55
CA HIS A 60 4.60 1.81 -2.58
C HIS A 60 4.98 2.75 -1.43
N GLU A 61 5.47 3.95 -1.75
CA GLU A 61 5.79 4.99 -0.75
C GLU A 61 4.56 5.38 0.07
N ASN A 62 3.40 5.52 -0.59
CA ASN A 62 2.15 5.88 0.07
C ASN A 62 1.75 4.83 1.11
N ARG A 63 1.93 3.54 0.84
CA ARG A 63 1.63 2.47 1.82
C ARG A 63 2.48 2.59 3.09
N PHE A 64 3.77 2.91 2.96
CA PHE A 64 4.64 3.08 4.14
C PHE A 64 4.26 4.32 4.96
N ALA A 65 4.12 5.47 4.29
CA ALA A 65 3.72 6.71 4.95
C ALA A 65 2.34 6.60 5.60
N PHE A 66 1.40 5.91 4.94
CA PHE A 66 0.08 5.66 5.48
C PHE A 66 0.13 4.74 6.70
N ASN A 67 0.96 3.69 6.67
CA ASN A 67 1.10 2.79 7.82
C ASN A 67 1.62 3.53 9.06
N GLU A 68 2.64 4.38 8.90
CA GLU A 68 3.16 5.21 10.00
C GLU A 68 2.08 6.15 10.56
N LEU A 69 1.33 6.80 9.68
CA LEU A 69 0.20 7.63 10.09
C LEU A 69 -0.87 6.83 10.85
N GLN A 70 -1.18 5.61 10.41
CA GLN A 70 -2.14 4.74 11.09
C GLN A 70 -1.65 4.34 12.49
N MET A 71 -0.36 4.04 12.66
CA MET A 71 0.20 3.71 13.98
C MET A 71 0.08 4.89 14.96
N LEU A 72 0.47 6.10 14.54
CA LEU A 72 0.35 7.30 15.38
C LEU A 72 -1.11 7.63 15.70
N ARG A 73 -2.02 7.39 14.75
CA ARG A 73 -3.46 7.58 14.96
C ARG A 73 -4.00 6.61 16.01
N GLU A 74 -3.55 5.37 15.96
CA GLU A 74 -3.97 4.34 16.91
C GLU A 74 -3.47 4.67 18.32
N GLU A 75 -2.22 5.11 18.46
CA GLU A 75 -1.68 5.58 19.74
C GLU A 75 -2.49 6.76 20.30
N ALA A 76 -2.79 7.76 19.45
CA ALA A 76 -3.62 8.89 19.85
C ALA A 76 -5.03 8.47 20.29
N ASN A 77 -5.66 7.53 19.58
CA ASN A 77 -6.97 6.99 19.97
C ASN A 77 -6.92 6.29 21.33
N GLN A 78 -5.86 5.53 21.62
CA GLN A 78 -5.70 4.86 22.91
C GLN A 78 -5.59 5.88 24.05
N LEU A 79 -4.79 6.93 23.86
CA LEU A 79 -4.69 8.05 24.81
C LEU A 79 -6.04 8.76 25.03
N ASP A 80 -6.83 8.98 23.99
CA ASP A 80 -8.16 9.59 24.10
C ASP A 80 -9.13 8.71 24.91
N VAL A 81 -9.04 7.38 24.76
CA VAL A 81 -9.84 6.43 25.54
C VAL A 81 -9.44 6.48 27.01
N GLU A 82 -8.14 6.42 27.31
CA GLU A 82 -7.64 6.52 28.69
C GLU A 82 -8.03 7.85 29.33
N TRP A 83 -7.89 8.95 28.60
CA TRP A 83 -8.34 10.27 29.05
C TRP A 83 -9.84 10.30 29.35
N GLY A 84 -10.66 9.71 28.48
CA GLY A 84 -12.10 9.57 28.71
C GLY A 84 -12.42 8.78 29.97
N GLN A 85 -11.70 7.69 30.24
CA GLN A 85 -11.86 6.91 31.46
C GLN A 85 -11.50 7.74 32.70
N LEU A 86 -10.36 8.43 32.68
CA LEU A 86 -9.93 9.30 33.77
C LEU A 86 -10.93 10.44 34.01
N LEU A 87 -11.52 11.00 32.95
CA LEU A 87 -12.54 12.04 33.07
C LEU A 87 -13.82 11.52 33.75
N LEU A 88 -14.21 10.27 33.46
CA LEU A 88 -15.35 9.62 34.10
C LEU A 88 -15.07 9.34 35.58
N GLU A 89 -13.86 8.87 35.91
CA GLU A 89 -13.40 8.72 37.29
C GLU A 89 -13.45 10.05 38.04
N GLN A 90 -12.89 11.12 37.46
CA GLN A 90 -12.90 12.45 38.06
C GLN A 90 -14.31 13.00 38.22
N SER A 91 -15.20 12.77 37.25
CA SER A 91 -16.60 13.21 37.32
C SER A 91 -17.35 12.55 38.49
N THR A 92 -17.01 11.30 38.82
CA THR A 92 -17.60 10.57 39.95
C THR A 92 -17.14 11.15 41.29
N PHE A 93 -15.83 11.38 41.47
CA PHE A 93 -15.30 11.99 42.69
C PHE A 93 -15.77 13.44 42.91
N GLY A 94 -15.93 14.21 41.82
CA GLY A 94 -16.40 15.59 41.90
C GLY A 94 -17.89 15.73 42.24
N LEU A 95 -18.70 14.69 42.01
CA LEU A 95 -20.12 14.65 42.36
C LEU A 95 -20.33 14.31 43.84
N ASP A 96 -19.61 13.33 44.38
CA ASP A 96 -19.77 12.91 45.78
C ASP A 96 -19.47 14.03 46.77
N GLY A 97 -18.34 14.74 46.60
CA GLY A 97 -17.99 15.87 47.49
C GLY A 97 -19.03 17.01 47.45
N ARG A 98 -19.62 17.27 46.28
CA ARG A 98 -20.68 18.29 46.13
C ARG A 98 -22.02 17.85 46.73
N ILE A 99 -22.33 16.55 46.67
CA ILE A 99 -23.54 15.98 47.28
C ILE A 99 -23.41 16.00 48.80
N GLU A 100 -22.26 15.62 49.34
CA GLU A 100 -21.97 15.68 50.78
C GLU A 100 -22.09 17.12 51.31
N GLN A 101 -21.47 18.09 50.63
CA GLN A 101 -21.55 19.48 51.04
C GLN A 101 -22.99 20.01 51.01
N LYS A 102 -23.78 19.66 49.99
CA LYS A 102 -25.22 19.98 49.96
C LYS A 102 -26.00 19.29 51.08
N ALA A 103 -25.70 18.04 51.40
CA ALA A 103 -26.38 17.30 52.48
C ALA A 103 -26.08 17.91 53.85
N VAL A 104 -24.84 18.34 54.09
CA VAL A 104 -24.45 19.03 55.33
C VAL A 104 -25.08 20.42 55.39
N GLU A 105 -24.96 21.23 54.35
CA GLU A 105 -25.41 22.63 54.38
C GLU A 105 -26.95 22.77 54.30
N GLN A 106 -27.60 22.02 53.41
CA GLN A 106 -29.04 22.18 53.15
C GLN A 106 -29.91 21.25 54.01
N LEU A 107 -29.42 20.03 54.28
CA LEU A 107 -30.18 19.02 55.04
C LEU A 107 -29.68 18.87 56.48
N ARG A 108 -28.63 19.59 56.89
CA ARG A 108 -28.00 19.50 58.23
C ARG A 108 -27.63 18.06 58.62
N MET A 109 -27.30 17.23 57.63
CA MET A 109 -26.88 15.86 57.86
C MET A 109 -25.50 15.85 58.54
N GLN A 110 -25.33 14.95 59.49
CA GLN A 110 -24.11 14.75 60.26
C GLN A 110 -23.77 13.26 60.20
N VAL A 111 -22.49 12.91 60.09
CA VAL A 111 -22.07 11.51 60.10
C VAL A 111 -22.30 10.96 61.52
N PRO A 112 -23.11 9.89 61.70
CA PRO A 112 -23.38 9.34 63.01
C PRO A 112 -22.14 8.64 63.59
N GLU A 113 -21.91 8.78 64.90
CA GLU A 113 -20.88 8.02 65.61
C GLU A 113 -21.23 6.53 65.67
N ILE A 114 -20.21 5.68 65.78
CA ILE A 114 -20.34 4.22 65.72
C ILE A 114 -21.35 3.67 66.75
N ASP A 115 -21.49 4.32 67.90
CA ASP A 115 -22.42 3.94 68.96
C ASP A 115 -23.91 4.13 68.60
N HIS A 116 -24.20 4.88 67.53
CA HIS A 116 -25.56 5.14 67.06
C HIS A 116 -25.96 4.27 65.86
N ILE A 117 -25.12 3.32 65.44
CA ILE A 117 -25.38 2.44 64.29
C ILE A 117 -26.03 1.14 64.78
N VAL A 118 -27.34 0.98 64.53
CA VAL A 118 -28.07 -0.26 64.84
C VAL A 118 -28.14 -1.15 63.61
N MET A 119 -27.47 -2.31 63.66
CA MET A 119 -27.53 -3.30 62.58
C MET A 119 -28.82 -4.11 62.68
N VAL A 120 -29.74 -3.92 61.74
CA VAL A 120 -30.98 -4.73 61.69
C VAL A 120 -30.68 -6.03 60.96
N GLY A 121 -30.49 -7.11 61.72
CA GLY A 121 -30.43 -8.46 61.18
C GLY A 121 -31.76 -8.82 60.52
N ARG A 122 -31.73 -9.34 59.29
CA ARG A 122 -32.91 -9.92 58.66
C ARG A 122 -33.36 -11.10 59.53
N ASP A 123 -34.38 -10.88 60.33
CA ASP A 123 -34.93 -11.90 61.21
C ASP A 123 -35.38 -13.07 60.33
N ALA A 124 -34.72 -14.21 60.51
CA ALA A 124 -35.09 -15.45 59.86
C ALA A 124 -36.47 -15.80 60.40
N ARG A 125 -37.48 -15.64 59.53
CA ARG A 125 -38.86 -16.11 59.71
C ARG A 125 -38.84 -17.42 60.51
N LYS A 126 -39.13 -17.32 61.81
CA LYS A 126 -39.41 -18.50 62.65
C LYS A 126 -40.73 -19.13 62.20
N PRO A 127 -40.81 -20.46 62.24
CA PRO A 127 -41.80 -21.28 61.51
C PRO A 127 -43.25 -21.01 61.89
#